data_AF-A0A5N5ST74-F1
#
_entry.id   AF-A0A5N5ST74-F1
#
_cell.length_a   1.000
_cell.length_b   1.000
_cell.length_c   1.000
_cell.angle_alpha   90.00
_cell.angle_beta   90.00
_cell.angle_gamma   90.00
#
_symmetry.space_group_name_H-M   'P 1'
#
loop_
_entity.id
_entity.type
_entity.pdbx_description
1 polymer ?
#
loop_
_entity_poly.entity_id
_entity_poly.type
_entity_poly.pdbx_seq_one_letter_code
_entity_poly.pdbx_strand_id
1 'polypeptide(L)'
;MKSDPLDWNADHIHTNFKDMYQHLRNNGYYVEVLGYPFTCFEASSYGTLLIVDPEEEFFPEEVTKLRQDIQNGLSLVVFADWYNTSVMRKVKFYDENTKQLWMPVTGGSNIPALNYLLASWGIALTDEVYEGDFTLADHPMHYATGASLGAFPEKGVVFRVNLNDLGNEMIEAEKRPCKDVPILGLLQTGSEDEKVSSDNENLIKDEDAIDTSSSEGRIVVYGDSNCLDNSHLQKDCFWLLDAILEYTMNGHTPKMFLEQSGTPVRTKADLPVRMENTNLYKHSKVIDQIMGSEQTRPLPDCLHLTLSTPDPLNISSKNLNMHVGLKLLAQPETVVLKMPAEIHPSPPDNNLHRVGDSFVKVNYNPSTEDDHHWFRNHPTVMIIAALLFISLIAYWYRTRHRPKRRRNKFRKVMAAINSRLAHV
;
A
#
# COMPACT_ATOMS: atom_id res chain seq x y z
N MET A 1 -19.56 7.08 7.62
CA MET A 1 -19.67 7.24 6.15
C MET A 1 -19.90 5.85 5.58
N LYS A 2 -20.83 5.67 4.63
CA LYS A 2 -20.84 4.43 3.85
C LYS A 2 -19.51 4.43 3.10
N SER A 3 -18.60 3.53 3.46
CA SER A 3 -17.37 3.32 2.68
C SER A 3 -17.82 2.85 1.31
N ASP A 4 -17.48 3.63 0.29
CA ASP A 4 -17.63 3.18 -1.09
C ASP A 4 -16.76 1.91 -1.23
N PRO A 5 -17.32 0.77 -1.66
CA PRO A 5 -16.53 -0.44 -1.85
C PRO A 5 -15.56 -0.36 -3.04
N LEU A 6 -15.66 0.69 -3.87
CA LEU A 6 -14.79 0.88 -5.02
C LEU A 6 -13.80 2.00 -4.75
N ASP A 7 -12.52 1.70 -4.92
CA ASP A 7 -11.51 2.76 -5.00
C ASP A 7 -11.57 3.44 -6.37
N TRP A 8 -11.65 4.76 -6.34
CA TRP A 8 -11.72 5.63 -7.50
C TRP A 8 -10.36 6.27 -7.81
N ASN A 9 -9.46 6.24 -6.83
CA ASN A 9 -8.08 6.65 -7.01
C ASN A 9 -7.34 5.48 -7.66
N ALA A 10 -6.55 5.76 -8.70
CA ALA A 10 -5.72 4.74 -9.32
C ALA A 10 -4.54 4.36 -8.43
N ASP A 11 -4.00 3.16 -8.59
CA ASP A 11 -2.78 2.71 -7.91
C ASP A 11 -1.53 3.33 -8.53
N HIS A 12 -1.12 4.48 -7.97
CA HIS A 12 0.05 5.22 -8.43
C HIS A 12 0.75 5.91 -7.25
N ILE A 13 2.05 6.16 -7.39
CA ILE A 13 2.88 6.89 -6.40
C ILE A 13 2.46 8.35 -6.17
N HIS A 14 1.46 8.84 -6.90
CA HIS A 14 0.93 10.19 -6.80
C HIS A 14 -0.51 10.22 -6.26
N THR A 15 -1.09 9.05 -6.03
CA THR A 15 -2.46 8.81 -5.55
C THR A 15 -2.42 7.86 -4.35
N ASN A 16 -2.75 6.58 -4.50
CA ASN A 16 -2.85 5.57 -3.44
C ASN A 16 -1.51 5.30 -2.75
N PHE A 17 -0.43 5.20 -3.52
CA PHE A 17 0.91 4.97 -2.99
C PHE A 17 1.68 6.27 -2.68
N LYS A 18 0.98 7.37 -2.48
CA LYS A 18 1.62 8.68 -2.24
C LYS A 18 2.43 8.69 -0.95
N ASP A 19 1.92 8.15 0.15
CA ASP A 19 2.68 8.20 1.42
C ASP A 19 3.86 7.23 1.38
N MET A 20 3.73 6.07 0.73
CA MET A 20 4.88 5.20 0.42
C MET A 20 5.96 5.98 -0.36
N TYR A 21 5.58 6.71 -1.41
CA TYR A 21 6.53 7.52 -2.18
C TYR A 21 7.18 8.62 -1.32
N GLN A 22 6.40 9.33 -0.52
CA GLN A 22 6.92 10.36 0.38
C GLN A 22 7.89 9.77 1.41
N HIS A 23 7.57 8.61 1.99
CA HIS A 23 8.43 7.88 2.90
C HIS A 23 9.77 7.52 2.26
N LEU A 24 9.74 6.91 1.07
CA LEU A 24 10.95 6.56 0.32
C LEU A 24 11.81 7.80 0.01
N ARG A 25 11.19 8.89 -0.44
CA ARG A 25 11.91 10.15 -0.75
C ARG A 25 12.50 10.79 0.50
N ASN A 26 11.80 10.74 1.64
CA ASN A 26 12.28 11.25 2.91
C ASN A 26 13.47 10.44 3.44
N ASN A 27 13.52 9.13 3.16
CA ASN A 27 14.63 8.25 3.49
C ASN A 27 15.82 8.33 2.51
N GLY A 28 15.74 9.20 1.49
CA GLY A 28 16.82 9.48 0.55
C GLY A 28 16.86 8.58 -0.68
N TYR A 29 15.86 7.73 -0.89
CA TYR A 29 15.77 6.89 -2.09
C TYR A 29 15.41 7.71 -3.33
N TYR A 30 16.00 7.38 -4.47
CA TYR A 30 15.56 7.85 -5.78
C TYR A 30 14.56 6.86 -6.35
N VAL A 31 13.35 7.35 -6.60
CA VAL A 31 12.23 6.54 -7.09
C VAL A 31 11.89 7.02 -8.49
N GLU A 32 11.89 6.09 -9.43
CA GLU A 32 11.45 6.30 -10.81
C GLU A 32 10.25 5.39 -11.08
N VAL A 33 9.23 5.94 -11.75
CA VAL A 33 8.07 5.16 -12.18
C VAL A 33 8.35 4.63 -13.57
N LEU A 34 8.36 3.30 -13.69
CA LEU A 34 8.53 2.65 -14.97
C LEU A 34 7.22 2.72 -15.77
N GLY A 35 7.18 3.62 -16.76
CA GLY A 35 6.02 3.80 -17.66
C GLY A 35 6.05 2.96 -18.94
N TYR A 36 7.09 2.14 -19.13
CA TYR A 36 7.37 1.35 -20.33
C TYR A 36 7.63 -0.11 -19.97
N PRO A 37 7.59 -1.04 -20.94
CA PRO A 37 7.91 -2.44 -20.68
C PRO A 37 9.30 -2.61 -20.07
N PHE A 38 9.51 -3.72 -19.37
CA PHE A 38 10.79 -4.02 -18.73
C PHE A 38 11.95 -4.01 -19.73
N THR A 39 11.69 -4.34 -21.00
CA THR A 39 12.68 -4.33 -22.08
C THR A 39 13.30 -2.95 -22.35
N CYS A 40 12.70 -1.86 -21.90
CA CYS A 40 13.10 -0.50 -22.27
C CYS A 40 14.06 0.20 -21.29
N PHE A 41 14.21 -0.30 -20.06
CA PHE A 41 15.07 0.32 -19.06
C PHE A 41 16.37 -0.45 -18.86
N GLU A 42 17.45 0.27 -18.54
CA GLU A 42 18.76 -0.32 -18.25
C GLU A 42 18.86 -0.68 -16.76
N ALA A 43 18.83 -1.98 -16.44
CA ALA A 43 18.80 -2.43 -15.05
C ALA A 43 20.06 -2.11 -14.24
N SER A 44 21.20 -1.92 -14.90
CA SER A 44 22.48 -1.51 -14.28
C SER A 44 22.38 -0.20 -13.49
N SER A 45 21.42 0.66 -13.84
CA SER A 45 21.20 1.97 -13.20
C SER A 45 20.33 1.90 -11.95
N TYR A 46 19.75 0.74 -11.64
CA TYR A 46 18.79 0.57 -10.54
C TYR A 46 19.26 -0.53 -9.59
N GLY A 47 19.10 -0.31 -8.29
CA GLY A 47 19.39 -1.34 -7.28
C GLY A 47 18.24 -2.35 -7.13
N THR A 48 17.00 -1.86 -7.18
CA THR A 48 15.81 -2.67 -6.90
C THR A 48 14.64 -2.26 -7.82
N LEU A 49 14.03 -3.25 -8.47
CA LEU A 49 12.72 -3.14 -9.12
C LEU A 49 11.62 -3.49 -8.11
N LEU A 50 10.70 -2.56 -7.88
CA LEU A 50 9.57 -2.73 -6.97
C LEU A 50 8.28 -2.90 -7.79
N ILE A 51 7.63 -4.05 -7.66
CA ILE A 51 6.33 -4.38 -8.26
C ILE A 51 5.31 -4.42 -7.13
N VAL A 52 4.34 -3.51 -7.13
CA VAL A 52 3.28 -3.43 -6.13
C VAL A 52 1.95 -3.56 -6.83
N ASP A 53 1.13 -4.47 -6.33
CA ASP A 53 -0.23 -4.74 -6.77
C ASP A 53 -0.43 -4.85 -8.30
N PRO A 54 0.32 -5.76 -8.97
CA PRO A 54 0.23 -5.85 -10.42
C PRO A 54 -1.06 -6.57 -10.84
N GLU A 55 -1.88 -5.90 -11.67
CA GLU A 55 -3.12 -6.45 -12.24
C GLU A 55 -2.98 -6.91 -13.71
N GLU A 56 -1.84 -6.62 -14.34
CA GLU A 56 -1.57 -6.87 -15.77
C GLU A 56 -0.74 -8.15 -16.00
N GLU A 57 -0.78 -8.70 -17.21
CA GLU A 57 0.13 -9.77 -17.62
C GLU A 57 1.53 -9.25 -18.01
N PHE A 58 2.49 -10.16 -18.22
CA PHE A 58 3.85 -9.82 -18.62
C PHE A 58 4.15 -10.37 -20.01
N PHE A 59 4.87 -9.59 -20.83
CA PHE A 59 5.35 -10.09 -22.11
C PHE A 59 6.43 -11.17 -21.89
N PRO A 60 6.50 -12.22 -22.73
CA PRO A 60 7.54 -13.25 -22.64
C PRO A 60 8.97 -12.66 -22.67
N GLU A 61 9.17 -11.59 -23.43
CA GLU A 61 10.43 -10.86 -23.53
C GLU A 61 10.78 -10.13 -22.24
N GLU A 62 9.80 -9.57 -21.54
CA GLU A 62 10.00 -8.94 -20.22
C GLU A 62 10.43 -9.95 -19.17
N VAL A 63 9.80 -11.13 -19.14
CA VAL A 63 10.17 -12.22 -18.23
C VAL A 63 11.61 -12.66 -18.47
N THR A 64 11.99 -12.79 -19.74
CA THR A 64 13.35 -13.20 -20.12
C THR A 64 14.39 -12.13 -19.77
N LYS A 65 14.07 -10.86 -20.03
CA LYS A 65 14.94 -9.73 -19.72
C LYS A 65 15.11 -9.54 -18.21
N LEU A 66 14.03 -9.61 -17.44
CA LEU A 66 14.09 -9.49 -15.98
C LEU A 66 14.95 -10.60 -15.36
N ARG A 67 14.87 -11.82 -15.89
CA ARG A 67 15.73 -12.93 -15.44
C ARG A 67 17.22 -12.60 -15.60
N GLN A 68 17.61 -12.07 -16.74
CA GLN A 68 18.98 -11.67 -17.02
C GLN A 68 19.41 -10.51 -16.13
N ASP A 69 18.55 -9.52 -15.94
CA ASP A 69 18.85 -8.36 -15.09
C ASP A 69 19.10 -8.76 -13.64
N ILE A 70 18.31 -9.69 -13.10
CA ILE A 70 18.50 -10.18 -11.73
C ILE A 70 19.79 -10.98 -11.60
N GLN A 71 20.15 -11.78 -12.61
CA GLN A 71 21.46 -12.44 -12.66
C GLN A 71 22.61 -11.42 -12.70
N ASN A 72 22.39 -10.26 -13.32
CA ASN A 72 23.35 -9.16 -13.38
C ASN A 72 23.33 -8.22 -12.16
N GLY A 73 22.51 -8.52 -11.15
CA GLY A 73 22.51 -7.82 -9.86
C GLY A 73 21.35 -6.91 -9.55
N LEU A 74 20.34 -6.83 -10.44
CA LEU A 74 19.07 -6.19 -10.11
C LEU A 74 18.38 -6.99 -9.00
N SER A 75 17.88 -6.30 -7.98
CA SER A 75 16.99 -6.93 -7.01
C SER A 75 15.52 -6.73 -7.38
N LEU A 76 14.66 -7.66 -6.99
CA LEU A 76 13.23 -7.64 -7.23
C LEU A 76 12.48 -7.68 -5.90
N VAL A 77 11.53 -6.78 -5.72
CA VAL A 77 10.58 -6.80 -4.60
C VAL A 77 9.18 -6.84 -5.17
N VAL A 78 8.40 -7.83 -4.73
CA VAL A 78 7.00 -8.01 -5.13
C VAL A 78 6.12 -7.89 -3.91
N PHE A 79 5.20 -6.92 -3.93
CA PHE A 79 4.04 -6.84 -3.05
C PHE A 79 2.82 -7.25 -3.88
N ALA A 80 2.33 -8.46 -3.63
CA ALA A 80 1.12 -8.97 -4.26
C ALA A 80 -0.13 -8.57 -3.45
N ASP A 81 -1.29 -9.05 -3.88
CA ASP A 81 -2.55 -8.93 -3.14
C ASP A 81 -3.40 -10.19 -3.41
N TRP A 82 -4.64 -10.26 -2.91
CA TRP A 82 -5.50 -11.41 -3.08
C TRP A 82 -5.79 -11.74 -4.54
N TYR A 83 -5.97 -13.04 -4.78
CA TYR A 83 -6.59 -13.56 -5.98
C TYR A 83 -7.39 -14.81 -5.64
N ASN A 84 -8.69 -14.81 -5.88
CA ASN A 84 -9.49 -16.03 -5.72
C ASN A 84 -10.72 -16.02 -6.62
N THR A 85 -10.79 -16.97 -7.55
CA THR A 85 -11.87 -17.02 -8.56
C THR A 85 -13.26 -17.26 -7.96
N SER A 86 -13.34 -17.91 -6.80
CA SER A 86 -14.61 -18.15 -6.10
C SER A 86 -15.07 -16.90 -5.36
N VAL A 87 -14.15 -16.18 -4.71
CA VAL A 87 -14.45 -14.87 -4.10
C VAL A 87 -14.86 -13.85 -5.16
N MET A 88 -14.11 -13.75 -6.27
CA MET A 88 -14.44 -12.88 -7.40
C MET A 88 -15.86 -13.11 -7.93
N ARG A 89 -16.28 -14.37 -8.07
CA ARG A 89 -17.66 -14.72 -8.51
C ARG A 89 -18.73 -14.33 -7.50
N LYS A 90 -18.40 -14.27 -6.21
CA LYS A 90 -19.32 -13.91 -5.14
C LYS A 90 -19.46 -12.40 -4.97
N VAL A 91 -18.38 -11.64 -5.19
CA VAL A 91 -18.33 -10.17 -5.05
C VAL A 91 -18.99 -9.43 -6.23
N LYS A 92 -19.46 -10.15 -7.26
CA LYS A 92 -20.22 -9.53 -8.37
C LYS A 92 -21.40 -8.71 -7.85
N PHE A 93 -21.54 -7.50 -8.35
CA PHE A 93 -22.64 -6.60 -7.98
C PHE A 93 -23.27 -5.98 -9.23
N TYR A 94 -24.54 -5.59 -9.09
CA TYR A 94 -25.25 -4.91 -10.16
C TYR A 94 -25.07 -3.41 -10.00
N ASP A 95 -24.44 -2.77 -10.98
CA ASP A 95 -24.34 -1.31 -11.00
C ASP A 95 -25.62 -0.71 -11.58
N GLU A 96 -26.30 0.08 -10.76
CA GLU A 96 -27.53 0.75 -11.16
C GLU A 96 -27.31 1.85 -12.20
N ASN A 97 -26.11 2.44 -12.28
CA ASN A 97 -25.81 3.53 -13.20
C ASN A 97 -25.57 2.99 -14.62
N THR A 98 -24.71 1.99 -14.77
CA THR A 98 -24.43 1.37 -16.08
C THR A 98 -25.46 0.31 -16.47
N LYS A 99 -26.35 -0.11 -15.55
CA LYS A 99 -27.29 -1.24 -15.74
C LYS A 99 -26.58 -2.53 -16.14
N GLN A 100 -25.36 -2.71 -15.64
CA GLN A 100 -24.51 -3.85 -15.94
C GLN A 100 -24.20 -4.63 -14.66
N LEU A 101 -24.05 -5.94 -14.82
CA LEU A 101 -23.49 -6.78 -13.76
C LEU A 101 -21.98 -6.65 -13.82
N TRP A 102 -21.41 -5.99 -12.81
CA TRP A 102 -19.96 -5.86 -12.67
C TRP A 102 -19.42 -7.11 -11.98
N MET A 103 -18.40 -7.67 -12.60
CA MET A 103 -17.61 -8.77 -12.05
C MET A 103 -16.14 -8.34 -12.18
N PRO A 104 -15.34 -8.50 -11.11
CA PRO A 104 -13.92 -8.19 -11.19
C PRO A 104 -13.25 -9.07 -12.25
N VAL A 105 -12.39 -8.45 -13.06
CA VAL A 105 -11.67 -9.14 -14.14
C VAL A 105 -10.44 -9.89 -13.59
N THR A 106 -9.82 -9.34 -12.55
CA THR A 106 -8.74 -9.94 -11.75
C THR A 106 -9.03 -9.72 -10.25
N GLY A 107 -8.25 -10.34 -9.36
CA GLY A 107 -8.27 -10.04 -7.92
C GLY A 107 -7.66 -8.67 -7.63
N GLY A 108 -7.20 -8.42 -6.40
CA GLY A 108 -6.36 -7.25 -6.13
C GLY A 108 -5.10 -7.30 -6.98
N SER A 109 -4.45 -8.48 -7.02
CA SER A 109 -3.33 -8.73 -7.92
C SER A 109 -3.59 -9.89 -8.88
N ASN A 110 -2.99 -9.84 -10.06
CA ASN A 110 -2.97 -10.92 -11.04
C ASN A 110 -1.91 -11.97 -10.65
N ILE A 111 -2.23 -12.76 -9.63
CA ILE A 111 -1.34 -13.82 -9.13
C ILE A 111 -0.94 -14.83 -10.23
N PRO A 112 -1.83 -15.29 -11.13
CA PRO A 112 -1.40 -16.17 -12.23
C PRO A 112 -0.28 -15.55 -13.08
N ALA A 113 -0.33 -14.26 -13.38
CA ALA A 113 0.73 -13.54 -14.10
C ALA A 113 2.02 -13.40 -13.27
N LEU A 114 1.89 -13.10 -11.98
CA LEU A 114 3.03 -13.08 -11.05
C LEU A 114 3.72 -14.45 -10.95
N ASN A 115 2.95 -15.53 -10.88
CA ASN A 115 3.48 -16.88 -10.87
C ASN A 115 4.21 -17.21 -12.18
N TYR A 116 3.71 -16.73 -13.33
CA TYR A 116 4.41 -16.85 -14.61
C TYR A 116 5.75 -16.10 -14.60
N LEU A 117 5.79 -14.88 -14.05
CA LEU A 117 7.01 -14.09 -13.90
C LEU A 117 8.04 -14.77 -12.98
N LEU A 118 7.58 -15.29 -11.84
CA LEU A 118 8.42 -15.82 -10.77
C LEU A 118 8.82 -17.30 -10.95
N ALA A 119 8.20 -17.99 -11.92
CA ALA A 119 8.38 -19.43 -12.15
C ALA A 119 9.85 -19.85 -12.29
N SER A 120 10.71 -19.03 -12.89
CA SER A 120 12.12 -19.38 -13.07
C SER A 120 12.91 -19.53 -11.78
N TRP A 121 12.43 -18.95 -10.68
CA TRP A 121 13.06 -19.08 -9.37
C TRP A 121 12.33 -20.08 -8.47
N GLY A 122 11.35 -20.82 -8.97
CA GLY A 122 10.57 -21.77 -8.16
C GLY A 122 9.73 -21.10 -7.07
N ILE A 123 9.36 -19.82 -7.28
CA ILE A 123 8.48 -19.07 -6.38
C ILE A 123 7.08 -19.05 -6.98
N ALA A 124 6.07 -19.30 -6.16
CA ALA A 124 4.66 -19.16 -6.54
C ALA A 124 3.80 -18.76 -5.36
N LEU A 125 2.75 -18.00 -5.63
CA LEU A 125 1.68 -17.58 -4.73
C LEU A 125 0.41 -18.43 -4.96
N THR A 126 -0.41 -18.56 -3.91
CA THR A 126 -1.66 -19.34 -3.91
C THR A 126 -2.89 -18.46 -4.19
N ASP A 127 -4.05 -19.08 -4.43
CA ASP A 127 -5.36 -18.40 -4.40
C ASP A 127 -6.00 -18.33 -3.00
N GLU A 128 -5.31 -18.75 -1.95
CA GLU A 128 -5.78 -18.63 -0.57
C GLU A 128 -5.62 -17.18 -0.08
N VAL A 129 -6.71 -16.61 0.44
CA VAL A 129 -6.78 -15.22 0.90
C VAL A 129 -6.85 -15.19 2.41
N TYR A 130 -5.93 -14.47 3.03
CA TYR A 130 -5.78 -14.44 4.49
C TYR A 130 -5.94 -13.03 5.07
N GLU A 131 -6.41 -12.97 6.32
CA GLU A 131 -6.54 -11.74 7.11
C GLU A 131 -6.11 -11.97 8.56
N GLY A 132 -5.39 -11.03 9.16
CA GLY A 132 -5.13 -11.06 10.59
C GLY A 132 -4.05 -10.07 11.06
N ASP A 133 -4.10 -9.77 12.36
CA ASP A 133 -3.05 -9.00 13.02
C ASP A 133 -1.88 -9.89 13.43
N PHE A 134 -0.66 -9.38 13.27
CA PHE A 134 0.55 -10.06 13.71
C PHE A 134 1.61 -9.07 14.15
N THR A 135 2.70 -9.57 14.72
CA THR A 135 3.84 -8.76 15.16
C THR A 135 5.11 -9.32 14.55
N LEU A 136 5.85 -8.47 13.85
CA LEU A 136 7.15 -8.80 13.27
C LEU A 136 8.16 -7.80 13.83
N ALA A 137 9.24 -8.29 14.44
CA ALA A 137 10.30 -7.46 15.03
C ALA A 137 9.79 -6.34 15.95
N ASP A 138 8.88 -6.66 16.89
CA ASP A 138 8.20 -5.72 17.80
C ASP A 138 7.31 -4.65 17.16
N HIS A 139 7.11 -4.69 15.83
CA HIS A 139 6.19 -3.82 15.14
C HIS A 139 4.85 -4.53 14.93
N PRO A 140 3.72 -3.94 15.40
CA PRO A 140 2.41 -4.47 15.13
C PRO A 140 2.03 -4.22 13.67
N MET A 141 1.67 -5.27 12.96
CA MET A 141 1.25 -5.25 11.57
C MET A 141 -0.18 -5.77 11.43
N HIS A 142 -0.77 -5.52 10.27
CA HIS A 142 -2.03 -6.08 9.85
C HIS A 142 -1.87 -6.66 8.46
N TYR A 143 -2.23 -7.92 8.28
CA TYR A 143 -2.35 -8.58 7.00
C TYR A 143 -3.81 -8.47 6.56
N ALA A 144 -4.11 -7.70 5.53
CA ALA A 144 -5.48 -7.33 5.19
C ALA A 144 -6.15 -8.38 4.28
N THR A 145 -5.65 -8.48 3.04
CA THR A 145 -6.22 -9.36 2.00
C THR A 145 -5.11 -10.04 1.22
N GLY A 146 -4.01 -10.43 1.84
CA GLY A 146 -2.90 -10.97 1.06
C GLY A 146 -3.04 -12.45 0.67
N ALA A 147 -2.30 -12.83 -0.36
CA ALA A 147 -2.13 -14.22 -0.77
C ALA A 147 -0.93 -14.90 -0.09
N SER A 148 -0.97 -16.21 0.11
CA SER A 148 0.18 -16.94 0.70
C SER A 148 1.17 -17.48 -0.35
N LEU A 149 2.37 -17.81 0.10
CA LEU A 149 3.37 -18.50 -0.72
C LEU A 149 3.02 -20.00 -0.88
N GLY A 150 2.81 -20.42 -2.12
CA GLY A 150 2.51 -21.81 -2.51
C GLY A 150 3.75 -22.61 -2.93
N ALA A 151 4.83 -21.93 -3.31
CA ALA A 151 6.14 -22.52 -3.58
C ALA A 151 7.22 -21.51 -3.25
N PHE A 152 8.31 -21.95 -2.61
CA PHE A 152 9.48 -21.13 -2.38
C PHE A 152 10.73 -22.02 -2.30
N PRO A 153 11.89 -21.62 -2.86
CA PRO A 153 13.11 -22.42 -2.80
C PRO A 153 13.58 -22.69 -1.37
N GLU A 154 14.14 -23.88 -1.13
CA GLU A 154 14.65 -24.28 0.19
C GLU A 154 15.82 -23.40 0.68
N LYS A 155 16.59 -22.82 -0.24
CA LYS A 155 17.68 -21.90 0.07
C LYS A 155 17.21 -20.53 0.56
N GLY A 156 15.93 -20.21 0.36
CA GLY A 156 15.35 -18.95 0.75
C GLY A 156 14.81 -18.94 2.18
N VAL A 157 14.71 -17.75 2.75
CA VAL A 157 14.13 -17.54 4.09
C VAL A 157 12.65 -17.27 3.94
N VAL A 158 11.79 -18.02 4.62
CA VAL A 158 10.33 -17.82 4.60
C VAL A 158 9.84 -17.47 6.00
N PHE A 159 8.99 -16.46 6.10
CA PHE A 159 8.33 -16.07 7.33
C PHE A 159 6.87 -16.52 7.35
N ARG A 160 6.44 -17.06 8.50
CA ARG A 160 5.12 -17.67 8.68
C ARG A 160 4.37 -17.03 9.85
N VAL A 161 3.07 -16.84 9.67
CA VAL A 161 2.19 -16.16 10.62
C VAL A 161 0.89 -16.94 10.80
N ASN A 162 0.26 -16.81 11.97
CA ASN A 162 -1.08 -17.33 12.19
C ASN A 162 -2.11 -16.29 11.72
N LEU A 163 -2.93 -16.65 10.74
CA LEU A 163 -3.92 -15.77 10.11
C LEU A 163 -5.28 -16.47 10.02
N ASN A 164 -6.32 -15.75 9.64
CA ASN A 164 -7.64 -16.33 9.35
C ASN A 164 -7.83 -16.44 7.85
N ASP A 165 -8.48 -17.52 7.41
CA ASP A 165 -8.87 -17.72 6.02
C ASP A 165 -10.07 -16.83 5.67
N LEU A 166 -9.77 -15.66 5.11
CA LEU A 166 -10.76 -14.68 4.70
C LEU A 166 -11.54 -15.16 3.47
N GLY A 167 -10.89 -15.92 2.57
CA GLY A 167 -11.56 -16.51 1.41
C GLY A 167 -12.72 -17.43 1.85
N ASN A 168 -12.49 -18.29 2.83
CA ASN A 168 -13.51 -19.17 3.38
C ASN A 168 -14.59 -18.40 4.15
N GLU A 169 -14.20 -17.38 4.93
CA GLU A 169 -15.17 -16.49 5.60
C GLU A 169 -16.08 -15.80 4.58
N MET A 170 -15.52 -15.31 3.47
CA MET A 170 -16.30 -14.67 2.43
C MET A 170 -17.24 -15.64 1.73
N ILE A 171 -16.85 -16.90 1.50
CA ILE A 171 -17.64 -17.88 0.75
C ILE A 171 -18.68 -18.58 1.65
N GLU A 172 -18.27 -19.07 2.80
CA GLU A 172 -19.07 -19.92 3.70
C GLU A 172 -19.60 -19.18 4.93
N ALA A 173 -19.17 -17.93 5.18
CA ALA A 173 -19.47 -17.18 6.41
C ALA A 173 -18.93 -17.83 7.70
N GLU A 174 -17.92 -18.69 7.58
CA GLU A 174 -17.26 -19.37 8.69
C GLU A 174 -15.81 -18.88 8.85
N LYS A 175 -15.47 -18.42 10.06
CA LYS A 175 -14.09 -18.02 10.39
C LYS A 175 -13.24 -19.25 10.64
N ARG A 176 -12.21 -19.44 9.81
CA ARG A 176 -11.27 -20.55 9.96
C ARG A 176 -9.86 -20.03 10.28
N PRO A 177 -9.36 -20.23 11.52
CA PRO A 177 -8.01 -19.87 11.86
C PRO A 177 -7.01 -20.86 11.24
N CYS A 178 -6.01 -20.33 10.55
CA CYS A 178 -4.94 -21.06 9.88
C CYS A 178 -3.60 -20.73 10.56
N LYS A 179 -2.84 -21.77 10.88
CA LYS A 179 -1.54 -21.63 11.53
C LYS A 179 -0.41 -21.74 10.52
N ASP A 180 0.70 -21.08 10.81
CA ASP A 180 1.95 -21.18 10.05
C ASP A 180 1.82 -20.85 8.55
N VAL A 181 1.00 -19.84 8.20
CA VAL A 181 0.79 -19.37 6.83
C VAL A 181 2.02 -18.61 6.33
N PRO A 182 2.65 -19.00 5.21
CA PRO A 182 3.83 -18.32 4.69
C PRO A 182 3.46 -17.04 3.93
N ILE A 183 3.92 -15.89 4.39
CA ILE A 183 3.50 -14.57 3.86
C ILE A 183 4.63 -13.75 3.23
N LEU A 184 5.88 -14.01 3.61
CA LEU A 184 7.06 -13.28 3.14
C LEU A 184 8.18 -14.28 2.84
N GLY A 185 8.84 -14.12 1.69
CA GLY A 185 9.96 -14.93 1.26
C GLY A 185 11.12 -14.06 0.77
N LEU A 186 12.34 -14.38 1.20
CA LEU A 186 13.59 -13.72 0.79
C LEU A 186 14.51 -14.74 0.13
N LEU A 187 15.01 -14.43 -1.07
CA LEU A 187 15.83 -15.31 -1.87
C LEU A 187 17.07 -14.57 -2.40
N GLN A 188 18.25 -15.17 -2.19
CA GLN A 188 19.49 -14.80 -2.86
C GLN A 188 19.66 -15.69 -4.10
N THR A 189 19.88 -15.11 -5.28
CA THR A 189 19.84 -15.88 -6.53
C THR A 189 21.13 -16.64 -6.87
N GLY A 190 22.31 -16.10 -6.60
CA GLY A 190 23.55 -16.56 -7.26
C GLY A 190 24.44 -17.56 -6.53
N SER A 191 23.98 -18.21 -5.44
CA SER A 191 24.93 -18.99 -4.64
C SER A 191 25.53 -20.25 -5.30
N GLU A 192 24.87 -21.01 -6.20
CA GLU A 192 25.45 -22.30 -6.68
C GLU A 192 25.07 -22.83 -8.09
N ASP A 193 24.15 -22.20 -8.86
CA ASP A 193 23.66 -22.81 -10.12
C ASP A 193 24.67 -22.77 -11.30
N GLU A 194 25.84 -22.15 -11.14
CA GLU A 194 26.93 -22.10 -12.15
C GLU A 194 28.17 -22.95 -11.82
N LYS A 195 28.15 -23.80 -10.78
CA LYS A 195 29.24 -24.79 -10.54
C LYS A 195 29.04 -26.12 -11.26
N VAL A 196 28.26 -26.14 -12.34
CA VAL A 196 28.10 -27.30 -13.23
C VAL A 196 28.48 -26.89 -14.65
N SER A 197 29.73 -26.48 -14.88
CA SER A 197 30.46 -26.57 -16.17
C SER A 197 31.70 -25.65 -16.22
N SER A 198 32.66 -25.82 -15.31
CA SER A 198 34.03 -25.34 -15.55
C SER A 198 35.04 -26.07 -14.68
N ASP A 199 35.14 -27.39 -14.91
CA ASP A 199 36.37 -28.13 -14.62
C ASP A 199 37.47 -27.62 -15.58
N ASN A 200 38.06 -26.49 -15.26
CA ASN A 200 39.39 -26.10 -15.73
C ASN A 200 40.05 -25.30 -14.61
N GLU A 201 40.65 -26.06 -13.69
CA GLU A 201 41.66 -25.56 -12.78
C GLU A 201 42.78 -24.83 -13.53
N ASN A 202 43.27 -23.79 -12.87
CA ASN A 202 44.48 -22.99 -13.10
C ASN A 202 44.21 -21.61 -13.68
N LEU A 203 44.23 -20.59 -12.81
CA LEU A 203 44.97 -19.34 -13.00
C LEU A 203 44.96 -18.53 -11.69
N ILE A 204 46.14 -18.52 -11.06
CA ILE A 204 46.77 -17.45 -10.27
C ILE A 204 45.81 -16.40 -9.67
N LYS A 205 45.66 -16.42 -8.33
CA LYS A 205 45.05 -15.34 -7.56
C LYS A 205 46.05 -14.19 -7.44
N ASP A 206 45.85 -13.13 -8.22
CA ASP A 206 46.46 -11.82 -7.96
C ASP A 206 45.67 -11.12 -6.83
N GLU A 207 46.37 -10.66 -5.79
CA GLU A 207 45.80 -10.10 -4.55
C GLU A 207 45.31 -8.64 -4.66
N ASP A 208 45.20 -8.07 -5.88
CA ASP A 208 44.75 -6.68 -6.11
C ASP A 208 43.48 -6.58 -6.99
N ALA A 209 42.71 -7.67 -7.12
CA ALA A 209 41.38 -7.61 -7.71
C ALA A 209 40.38 -7.09 -6.66
N ILE A 210 39.89 -5.85 -6.84
CA ILE A 210 38.61 -5.41 -6.26
C ILE A 210 37.62 -6.55 -6.47
N ASP A 211 37.00 -6.98 -5.36
CA ASP A 211 36.03 -8.06 -5.27
C ASP A 211 34.81 -7.74 -6.16
N THR A 212 34.95 -7.93 -7.47
CA THR A 212 33.84 -8.08 -8.39
C THR A 212 33.28 -9.48 -8.20
N SER A 213 32.88 -9.82 -6.96
CA SER A 213 31.80 -10.77 -6.79
C SER A 213 30.64 -10.17 -7.58
N SER A 214 30.29 -10.78 -8.71
CA SER A 214 29.09 -10.45 -9.47
C SER A 214 27.98 -10.16 -8.47
N SER A 215 27.53 -8.90 -8.37
CA SER A 215 26.48 -8.53 -7.43
C SER A 215 25.29 -9.40 -7.79
N GLU A 216 24.98 -10.39 -6.97
CA GLU A 216 23.91 -11.33 -7.25
C GLU A 216 22.58 -10.66 -6.89
N GLY A 217 21.58 -10.79 -7.77
CA GLY A 217 20.25 -10.25 -7.49
C GLY A 217 19.57 -10.93 -6.31
N ARG A 218 18.71 -10.17 -5.64
CA ARG A 218 17.87 -10.63 -4.52
C ARG A 218 16.40 -10.54 -4.89
N ILE A 219 15.60 -11.49 -4.44
CA ILE A 219 14.16 -11.50 -4.68
C ILE A 219 13.45 -11.55 -3.34
N VAL A 220 12.51 -10.63 -3.13
CA VAL A 220 11.60 -10.63 -2.00
C VAL A 220 10.16 -10.65 -2.49
N VAL A 221 9.35 -11.54 -1.94
CA VAL A 221 7.92 -11.65 -2.26
C VAL A 221 7.13 -11.57 -0.97
N TYR A 222 6.24 -10.58 -0.90
CA TYR A 222 5.28 -10.38 0.18
C TYR A 222 3.86 -10.41 -0.40
N GLY A 223 2.95 -11.07 0.31
CA GLY A 223 1.63 -11.40 -0.23
C GLY A 223 0.56 -10.33 -0.13
N ASP A 224 0.81 -9.20 0.53
CA ASP A 224 -0.19 -8.15 0.81
C ASP A 224 0.35 -6.74 0.48
N SER A 225 -0.33 -6.01 -0.41
CA SER A 225 0.02 -4.66 -0.85
C SER A 225 -0.70 -3.57 -0.06
N ASN A 226 -1.80 -3.90 0.64
CA ASN A 226 -2.67 -2.91 1.30
C ASN A 226 -1.95 -2.09 2.37
N CYS A 227 -0.85 -2.61 2.93
CA CYS A 227 -0.06 -1.89 3.92
C CYS A 227 0.83 -0.78 3.31
N LEU A 228 0.90 -0.70 1.97
CA LEU A 228 1.52 0.38 1.20
C LEU A 228 0.49 1.34 0.59
N ASP A 229 -0.77 0.91 0.46
CA ASP A 229 -1.88 1.69 -0.08
C ASP A 229 -2.56 2.51 1.02
N ASN A 230 -2.67 3.83 0.79
CA ASN A 230 -3.37 4.75 1.67
C ASN A 230 -4.90 4.62 1.66
N SER A 231 -5.51 4.16 0.57
CA SER A 231 -6.96 4.03 0.46
C SER A 231 -7.51 2.95 1.37
N HIS A 232 -6.75 1.86 1.53
CA HIS A 232 -7.13 0.70 2.36
C HIS A 232 -6.24 0.52 3.60
N LEU A 233 -5.44 1.53 3.96
CA LEU A 233 -4.49 1.48 5.07
C LEU A 233 -5.17 1.31 6.44
N GLN A 234 -4.97 0.15 7.06
CA GLN A 234 -5.27 -0.03 8.49
C GLN A 234 -4.05 0.23 9.38
N LYS A 235 -2.91 -0.35 9.01
CA LYS A 235 -1.59 -0.15 9.64
C LYS A 235 -0.55 -0.12 8.53
N ASP A 236 0.37 0.83 8.60
CA ASP A 236 1.45 0.93 7.63
C ASP A 236 2.53 -0.13 7.83
N CYS A 237 3.15 -0.51 6.72
CA CYS A 237 4.30 -1.42 6.69
C CYS A 237 5.54 -0.74 6.10
N PHE A 238 5.65 0.58 6.17
CA PHE A 238 6.78 1.31 5.61
C PHE A 238 8.12 0.89 6.22
N TRP A 239 8.12 0.52 7.50
CA TRP A 239 9.29 -0.05 8.16
C TRP A 239 9.71 -1.41 7.56
N LEU A 240 8.73 -2.24 7.16
CA LEU A 240 9.01 -3.53 6.52
C LEU A 240 9.57 -3.29 5.12
N LEU A 241 9.02 -2.32 4.38
CA LEU A 241 9.57 -1.89 3.09
C LEU A 241 11.02 -1.42 3.23
N ASP A 242 11.34 -0.60 4.24
CA ASP A 242 12.72 -0.16 4.50
C ASP A 242 13.66 -1.35 4.77
N ALA A 243 13.22 -2.32 5.59
CA ALA A 243 14.01 -3.52 5.88
C ALA A 243 14.22 -4.42 4.66
N ILE A 244 13.20 -4.53 3.79
CA ILE A 244 13.28 -5.26 2.52
C ILE A 244 14.24 -4.54 1.56
N LEU A 245 14.19 -3.21 1.50
CA LEU A 245 15.09 -2.40 0.69
C LEU A 245 16.54 -2.49 1.18
N GLU A 246 16.77 -2.51 2.49
CA GLU A 246 18.10 -2.74 3.06
C GLU A 246 18.65 -4.11 2.65
N TYR A 247 17.82 -5.15 2.69
CA TYR A 247 18.20 -6.48 2.23
C TYR A 247 18.55 -6.49 0.74
N THR A 248 17.66 -5.95 -0.10
CA THR A 248 17.86 -5.98 -1.56
C THR A 248 19.08 -5.17 -2.00
N MET A 249 19.27 -3.97 -1.47
CA MET A 249 20.35 -3.08 -1.88
C MET A 249 21.71 -3.44 -1.26
N ASN A 250 21.76 -3.77 0.04
CA ASN A 250 23.03 -3.98 0.75
C ASN A 250 23.38 -5.45 0.96
N GLY A 251 22.44 -6.37 0.76
CA GLY A 251 22.63 -7.81 1.02
C GLY A 251 22.73 -8.19 2.48
N HIS A 252 22.49 -7.24 3.38
CA HIS A 252 22.37 -7.54 4.80
C HIS A 252 20.98 -8.14 5.03
N THR A 253 20.89 -9.38 5.50
CA THR A 253 19.61 -9.93 5.96
C THR A 253 19.38 -9.49 7.41
N PRO A 254 18.40 -8.62 7.70
CA PRO A 254 18.08 -8.28 9.07
C PRO A 254 17.87 -9.53 9.93
N LYS A 255 18.51 -9.58 11.11
CA LYS A 255 18.47 -10.74 12.02
C LYS A 255 17.06 -11.19 12.37
N MET A 256 16.11 -10.25 12.41
CA MET A 256 14.70 -10.52 12.65
C MET A 256 14.08 -11.51 11.64
N PHE A 257 14.51 -11.48 10.37
CA PHE A 257 14.02 -12.42 9.36
C PHE A 257 14.57 -13.83 9.57
N LEU A 258 15.78 -13.94 10.14
CA LEU A 258 16.40 -15.24 10.45
C LEU A 258 15.82 -15.85 11.73
N GLU A 259 15.58 -15.05 12.76
CA GLU A 259 15.07 -15.54 14.05
C GLU A 259 13.65 -16.10 13.98
N GLN A 260 12.84 -15.57 13.06
CA GLN A 260 11.46 -16.01 12.87
C GLN A 260 11.26 -16.81 11.56
N SER A 261 12.34 -17.32 10.98
CA SER A 261 12.26 -18.14 9.77
C SER A 261 11.48 -19.43 10.05
N GLY A 262 10.45 -19.67 9.26
CA GLY A 262 9.62 -20.87 9.31
C GLY A 262 10.16 -22.01 8.45
N THR A 263 9.41 -23.11 8.41
CA THR A 263 9.74 -24.26 7.56
C THR A 263 9.69 -23.89 6.06
N PRO A 264 10.53 -24.51 5.22
CA PRO A 264 10.47 -24.32 3.76
C PRO A 264 9.07 -24.56 3.19
N VAL A 265 8.72 -23.86 2.12
CA VAL A 265 7.43 -24.00 1.45
C VAL A 265 7.54 -25.09 0.40
N ARG A 266 6.82 -26.20 0.59
CA ARG A 266 6.71 -27.23 -0.44
C ARG A 266 5.78 -26.74 -1.55
N THR A 267 6.17 -26.97 -2.79
CA THR A 267 5.36 -26.69 -3.97
C THR A 267 3.99 -27.35 -3.84
N LYS A 268 2.93 -26.53 -3.80
CA LYS A 268 1.56 -27.01 -3.92
C LYS A 268 1.30 -27.52 -5.35
N ALA A 269 0.52 -28.58 -5.46
CA ALA A 269 0.20 -29.21 -6.74
C ALA A 269 -0.73 -28.33 -7.60
N ASP A 270 -1.65 -27.62 -6.97
CA ASP A 270 -2.63 -26.77 -7.64
C ASP A 270 -2.22 -25.29 -7.44
N LEU A 271 -1.77 -24.67 -8.52
CA LEU A 271 -1.49 -23.22 -8.57
C LEU A 271 -2.69 -22.49 -9.19
N PRO A 272 -2.91 -21.21 -8.82
CA PRO A 272 -4.00 -20.42 -9.35
C PRO A 272 -3.88 -20.26 -10.87
N VAL A 273 -5.00 -20.46 -11.55
CA VAL A 273 -5.15 -20.25 -12.99
C VAL A 273 -6.10 -19.09 -13.22
N ARG A 274 -5.87 -18.37 -14.32
CA ARG A 274 -6.74 -17.27 -14.74
C ARG A 274 -8.19 -17.74 -14.87
N MET A 275 -9.11 -16.92 -14.35
CA MET A 275 -10.54 -17.20 -14.43
C MET A 275 -11.02 -17.32 -15.88
N GLU A 276 -11.83 -18.35 -16.15
CA GLU A 276 -12.42 -18.61 -17.46
C GLU A 276 -13.41 -17.50 -17.89
N ASN A 277 -13.45 -17.21 -19.19
CA ASN A 277 -14.38 -16.24 -19.81
C ASN A 277 -14.25 -14.80 -19.27
N THR A 278 -13.05 -14.40 -18.85
CA THR A 278 -12.78 -13.02 -18.44
C THR A 278 -12.64 -12.08 -19.64
N ASN A 279 -12.95 -10.80 -19.42
CA ASN A 279 -12.80 -9.75 -20.42
C ASN A 279 -11.43 -9.03 -20.31
N LEU A 280 -10.40 -9.69 -19.78
CA LEU A 280 -9.08 -9.08 -19.51
C LEU A 280 -8.47 -8.46 -20.78
N TYR A 281 -8.60 -9.13 -21.92
CA TYR A 281 -8.14 -8.65 -23.22
C TYR A 281 -8.67 -7.26 -23.63
N LYS A 282 -9.80 -6.80 -23.07
CA LYS A 282 -10.36 -5.46 -23.35
C LYS A 282 -9.58 -4.34 -22.67
N HIS A 283 -8.97 -4.64 -21.53
CA HIS A 283 -8.27 -3.66 -20.69
C HIS A 283 -6.75 -3.88 -20.73
N SER A 284 -6.30 -5.09 -21.07
CA SER A 284 -4.90 -5.48 -21.09
C SER A 284 -4.12 -4.78 -22.20
N LYS A 285 -2.89 -4.39 -21.87
CA LYS A 285 -1.86 -3.92 -22.78
C LYS A 285 -1.03 -5.07 -23.38
N VAL A 286 -1.16 -6.27 -22.82
CA VAL A 286 -0.38 -7.46 -23.20
C VAL A 286 -1.20 -8.44 -24.02
N ILE A 287 -2.46 -8.70 -23.65
CA ILE A 287 -3.32 -9.65 -24.34
C ILE A 287 -4.22 -8.95 -25.35
N ASP A 288 -4.43 -9.58 -26.50
CA ASP A 288 -5.52 -9.29 -27.43
C ASP A 288 -6.29 -10.56 -27.76
N GLN A 289 -7.54 -10.41 -28.20
CA GLN A 289 -8.38 -11.52 -28.64
C GLN A 289 -8.63 -11.43 -30.14
N ILE A 290 -7.89 -12.21 -30.92
CA ILE A 290 -8.02 -12.27 -32.37
C ILE A 290 -8.73 -13.60 -32.73
N MET A 291 -9.90 -13.49 -33.37
CA MET A 291 -10.70 -14.64 -33.84
C MET A 291 -11.03 -15.68 -32.75
N GLY A 292 -11.20 -15.24 -31.50
CA GLY A 292 -11.52 -16.12 -30.37
C GLY A 292 -10.32 -16.80 -29.72
N SER A 293 -9.12 -16.69 -30.30
CA SER A 293 -7.86 -17.07 -29.65
C SER A 293 -7.20 -15.85 -29.01
N GLU A 294 -6.70 -16.02 -27.79
CA GLU A 294 -5.89 -15.00 -27.13
C GLU A 294 -4.48 -15.03 -27.69
N GLN A 295 -3.97 -13.86 -28.04
CA GLN A 295 -2.61 -13.66 -28.54
C GLN A 295 -1.97 -12.50 -27.78
N THR A 296 -0.65 -12.56 -27.66
CA THR A 296 0.13 -11.44 -27.12
C THR A 296 0.17 -10.31 -28.15
N ARG A 297 -0.06 -9.08 -27.71
CA ARG A 297 0.12 -7.86 -28.48
C ARG A 297 1.60 -7.69 -28.86
N PRO A 298 1.93 -6.94 -29.92
CA PRO A 298 3.31 -6.59 -30.19
C PRO A 298 3.86 -5.68 -29.08
N LEU A 299 5.13 -5.87 -28.73
CA LEU A 299 5.83 -5.00 -27.79
C LEU A 299 5.79 -3.54 -28.28
N PRO A 300 5.51 -2.57 -27.40
CA PRO A 300 5.57 -1.17 -27.76
C PRO A 300 7.03 -0.70 -27.88
N ASP A 301 7.26 0.29 -28.76
CA ASP A 301 8.58 0.89 -28.95
C ASP A 301 9.04 1.65 -27.71
N CYS A 302 10.34 1.55 -27.39
CA CYS A 302 10.94 2.28 -26.29
C CYS A 302 11.12 3.77 -26.61
N LEU A 303 10.67 4.64 -25.70
CA LEU A 303 10.87 6.09 -25.88
C LEU A 303 12.31 6.47 -25.52
N HIS A 304 13.08 6.91 -26.50
CA HIS A 304 14.36 7.56 -26.25
C HIS A 304 14.16 9.06 -26.02
N LEU A 305 14.26 9.50 -24.76
CA LEU A 305 14.24 10.92 -24.41
C LEU A 305 15.55 11.58 -24.91
N THR A 306 15.44 12.45 -25.91
CA THR A 306 16.55 13.32 -26.29
C THR A 306 16.65 14.45 -25.28
N LEU A 307 17.66 14.40 -24.42
CA LEU A 307 17.96 15.50 -23.49
C LEU A 307 18.14 16.79 -24.28
N SER A 308 17.40 17.83 -23.91
CA SER A 308 17.64 19.16 -24.46
C SER A 308 19.00 19.65 -23.98
N THR A 309 19.78 20.25 -24.88
CA THR A 309 21.02 20.93 -24.49
C THR A 309 20.65 22.11 -23.59
N PRO A 310 21.14 22.18 -22.34
CA PRO A 310 20.87 23.32 -21.49
C PRO A 310 21.46 24.57 -22.14
N ASP A 311 20.63 25.59 -22.38
CA ASP A 311 21.10 26.89 -22.85
C ASP A 311 21.37 27.76 -21.62
N PRO A 312 22.64 27.94 -21.20
CA PRO A 312 22.94 28.74 -20.02
C PRO A 312 22.58 30.18 -20.33
N LEU A 313 21.54 30.69 -19.67
CA LEU A 313 21.28 32.12 -19.67
C LEU A 313 22.47 32.81 -18.98
N ASN A 314 23.31 33.51 -19.76
CA ASN A 314 24.40 34.39 -19.27
C ASN A 314 23.87 35.63 -18.50
N ILE A 315 22.74 35.48 -17.83
CA ILE A 315 22.15 36.47 -16.94
C ILE A 315 22.54 36.01 -15.54
N SER A 316 23.81 36.20 -15.19
CA SER A 316 24.15 36.33 -13.78
C SER A 316 23.37 37.55 -13.29
N SER A 317 22.33 37.31 -12.50
CA SER A 317 21.53 38.37 -11.91
C SER A 317 22.46 39.30 -11.13
N LYS A 318 22.75 40.48 -11.69
CA LYS A 318 23.48 41.55 -10.98
C LYS A 318 22.73 42.09 -9.75
N ASN A 319 21.54 41.54 -9.47
CA ASN A 319 20.74 41.79 -8.27
C ASN A 319 20.63 40.52 -7.41
N LEU A 320 21.77 39.97 -7.00
CA LEU A 320 21.85 38.96 -5.94
C LEU A 320 21.80 39.62 -4.55
N ASN A 321 20.70 40.32 -4.27
CA ASN A 321 20.20 40.53 -2.91
C ASN A 321 18.88 39.76 -2.68
N MET A 322 18.48 38.91 -3.61
CA MET A 322 17.41 37.96 -3.41
C MET A 322 18.00 36.61 -3.00
N HIS A 323 18.52 36.54 -1.78
CA HIS A 323 18.61 35.27 -1.05
C HIS A 323 17.18 34.85 -0.67
N VAL A 324 16.37 34.49 -1.65
CA VAL A 324 15.30 33.52 -1.42
C VAL A 324 15.97 32.19 -1.71
N GLY A 325 16.39 31.53 -0.65
CA GLY A 325 17.12 30.27 -0.72
C GLY A 325 16.38 29.28 -1.62
N LEU A 326 16.92 29.06 -2.81
CA LEU A 326 16.87 27.74 -3.42
C LEU A 326 17.52 26.82 -2.39
N LYS A 327 16.68 26.15 -1.59
CA LYS A 327 17.08 25.03 -0.73
C LYS A 327 17.60 23.93 -1.66
N LEU A 328 18.86 24.06 -2.04
CA LEU A 328 19.69 22.92 -2.38
C LEU A 328 19.83 22.11 -1.08
N LEU A 329 19.62 20.80 -1.19
CA LEU A 329 19.72 19.84 -0.08
C LEU A 329 21.07 20.01 0.63
N ALA A 330 21.06 20.67 1.78
CA ALA A 330 22.17 20.70 2.73
C ALA A 330 21.66 20.07 4.04
N GLN A 331 22.47 19.16 4.60
CA GLN A 331 22.21 18.41 5.83
C GLN A 331 21.87 19.33 7.03
N PRO A 332 21.13 18.81 8.04
CA PRO A 332 20.67 19.63 9.15
C PRO A 332 21.79 19.81 10.18
N GLU A 333 22.27 21.04 10.37
CA GLU A 333 22.84 21.43 11.67
C GLU A 333 21.70 21.86 12.59
N THR A 334 21.62 21.17 13.73
CA THR A 334 20.66 21.41 14.80
C THR A 334 20.79 22.85 15.33
N VAL A 335 19.83 23.71 14.99
CA VAL A 335 19.67 25.01 15.66
C VAL A 335 18.28 25.09 16.27
N VAL A 336 18.26 25.07 17.60
CA VAL A 336 17.08 25.22 18.45
C VAL A 336 16.43 26.58 18.16
N LEU A 337 15.27 26.57 17.52
CA LEU A 337 14.46 27.78 17.32
C LEU A 337 13.55 28.01 18.53
N LYS A 338 13.88 29.04 19.32
CA LYS A 338 12.93 29.73 20.22
C LYS A 338 11.87 30.42 19.35
N MET A 339 10.61 30.05 19.51
CA MET A 339 9.47 30.76 18.89
C MET A 339 9.27 32.16 19.52
N PRO A 340 9.10 33.22 18.72
CA PRO A 340 8.35 34.39 19.09
C PRO A 340 6.95 34.39 18.45
N ALA A 341 6.02 34.95 19.24
CA ALA A 341 4.59 35.11 19.09
C ALA A 341 3.98 35.38 17.70
N GLU A 342 2.74 34.92 17.55
CA GLU A 342 1.78 35.20 16.47
C GLU A 342 1.65 36.69 16.15
N ILE A 343 1.73 37.01 14.86
CA ILE A 343 1.30 38.30 14.30
C ILE A 343 0.29 37.98 13.18
N HIS A 344 -0.92 38.53 13.33
CA HIS A 344 -2.04 38.40 12.40
C HIS A 344 -1.71 38.92 10.99
N PRO A 345 -2.23 38.30 9.91
CA PRO A 345 -2.06 38.82 8.55
C PRO A 345 -3.10 39.90 8.19
N SER A 346 -2.63 40.96 7.52
CA SER A 346 -3.41 41.95 6.78
C SER A 346 -3.80 41.44 5.38
N PRO A 347 -4.89 41.95 4.76
CA PRO A 347 -5.47 41.38 3.53
C PRO A 347 -4.70 41.77 2.25
N PRO A 348 -4.87 41.02 1.13
CA PRO A 348 -4.19 41.29 -0.13
C PRO A 348 -4.98 42.26 -1.02
N ASP A 349 -4.29 43.27 -1.55
CA ASP A 349 -4.77 44.08 -2.67
C ASP A 349 -4.55 43.32 -3.98
N ASN A 350 -5.66 42.93 -4.61
CA ASN A 350 -5.70 42.53 -6.02
C ASN A 350 -5.90 43.76 -6.90
N ASN A 351 -5.12 43.87 -7.98
CA ASN A 351 -5.61 44.02 -9.37
C ASN A 351 -4.50 44.55 -10.29
N LEU A 352 -4.05 43.73 -11.25
CA LEU A 352 -4.20 44.04 -12.69
C LEU A 352 -3.73 42.88 -13.59
N HIS A 353 -4.62 42.30 -14.38
CA HIS A 353 -4.28 41.66 -15.65
C HIS A 353 -5.28 42.05 -16.75
N ARG A 354 -4.78 42.11 -17.98
CA ARG A 354 -5.28 42.85 -19.15
C ARG A 354 -5.73 41.88 -20.24
N VAL A 355 -6.92 42.09 -20.83
CA VAL A 355 -7.30 41.56 -22.16
C VAL A 355 -8.23 42.56 -22.88
N GLY A 356 -7.84 42.97 -24.10
CA GLY A 356 -8.74 43.37 -25.21
C GLY A 356 -9.54 44.68 -25.11
N ASP A 357 -9.55 45.45 -26.20
CA ASP A 357 -10.09 46.81 -26.34
C ASP A 357 -11.59 46.95 -26.05
N SER A 358 -11.94 47.38 -24.82
CA SER A 358 -13.04 48.30 -24.48
C SER A 358 -13.16 48.41 -22.96
N PHE A 359 -13.02 49.62 -22.41
CA PHE A 359 -13.22 49.87 -20.98
C PHE A 359 -14.73 49.90 -20.64
N VAL A 360 -15.26 48.83 -20.06
CA VAL A 360 -16.57 48.83 -19.38
C VAL A 360 -16.33 48.66 -17.88
N LYS A 361 -16.66 49.67 -17.08
CA LYS A 361 -16.76 49.54 -15.61
C LYS A 361 -18.00 48.72 -15.27
N VAL A 362 -17.82 47.43 -14.96
CA VAL A 362 -18.86 46.63 -14.32
C VAL A 362 -18.63 46.69 -12.81
N ASN A 363 -19.43 47.49 -12.11
CA ASN A 363 -19.51 47.44 -10.65
C ASN A 363 -20.30 46.19 -10.25
N TYR A 364 -19.59 45.13 -9.88
CA TYR A 364 -20.18 43.98 -9.22
C TYR A 364 -20.17 44.25 -7.71
N ASN A 365 -21.35 44.46 -7.11
CA ASN A 365 -21.53 44.47 -5.66
C ASN A 365 -21.86 43.04 -5.20
N PRO A 366 -20.97 42.34 -4.48
CA PRO A 366 -21.35 41.12 -3.79
C PRO A 366 -22.02 41.50 -2.47
N SER A 367 -23.35 41.43 -2.42
CA SER A 367 -24.11 41.41 -1.17
C SER A 367 -24.07 39.99 -0.60
N THR A 368 -23.14 39.74 0.31
CA THR A 368 -23.11 38.54 1.16
C THR A 368 -22.68 38.94 2.58
N GLU A 369 -23.61 39.50 3.34
CA GLU A 369 -23.56 39.53 4.81
C GLU A 369 -25.02 39.54 5.31
N ASP A 370 -25.61 38.37 5.48
CA ASP A 370 -26.90 38.21 6.17
C ASP A 370 -26.93 36.85 6.88
N ASP A 371 -26.04 36.66 7.87
CA ASP A 371 -26.18 35.56 8.85
C ASP A 371 -25.85 35.97 10.30
N HIS A 372 -25.37 37.19 10.54
CA HIS A 372 -25.06 37.67 11.90
C HIS A 372 -26.08 38.64 12.51
N HIS A 373 -27.19 38.96 11.82
CA HIS A 373 -28.19 39.91 12.31
C HIS A 373 -29.35 39.31 13.14
N TRP A 374 -29.53 37.98 13.14
CA TRP A 374 -30.68 37.36 13.84
C TRP A 374 -30.54 37.36 15.38
N PHE A 375 -29.34 37.14 15.92
CA PHE A 375 -29.12 37.00 17.36
C PHE A 375 -29.18 38.31 18.15
N ARG A 376 -29.09 39.46 17.49
CA ARG A 376 -29.02 40.77 18.15
C ARG A 376 -30.40 41.37 18.49
N ASN A 377 -31.47 40.90 17.86
CA ASN A 377 -32.80 41.53 17.97
C ASN A 377 -33.85 40.73 18.76
N HIS A 378 -33.53 39.54 19.29
CA HIS A 378 -34.50 38.74 20.06
C HIS A 378 -33.93 38.23 21.41
N PRO A 379 -33.94 39.07 22.47
CA PRO A 379 -33.44 38.68 23.80
C PRO A 379 -34.24 37.52 24.42
N THR A 380 -35.46 37.26 23.96
CA THR A 380 -36.32 36.17 24.43
C THR A 380 -35.80 34.78 24.03
N VAL A 381 -35.16 34.65 22.86
CA VAL A 381 -34.63 33.36 22.38
C VAL A 381 -33.41 32.92 23.21
N MET A 382 -32.55 33.88 23.56
CA MET A 382 -31.38 33.62 24.42
C MET A 382 -31.79 33.18 25.83
N ILE A 383 -32.87 33.74 26.37
CA ILE A 383 -33.42 33.34 27.67
C ILE A 383 -34.00 31.92 27.61
N ILE A 384 -34.72 31.57 26.54
CA ILE A 384 -35.27 30.22 26.35
C ILE A 384 -34.14 29.18 26.21
N ALA A 385 -33.10 29.48 25.42
CA ALA A 385 -31.93 28.63 25.27
C ALA A 385 -31.20 28.42 26.62
N ALA A 386 -31.03 29.48 27.41
CA ALA A 386 -30.44 29.39 28.74
C ALA A 386 -31.27 28.55 29.71
N LEU A 387 -32.60 28.67 29.69
CA LEU A 387 -33.51 27.87 30.51
C LEU A 387 -33.49 26.39 30.11
N LEU A 388 -33.42 26.08 28.81
CA LEU A 388 -33.27 24.71 28.33
C LEU A 388 -31.94 24.10 28.78
N PHE A 389 -30.86 24.88 28.71
CA PHE A 389 -29.54 24.44 29.15
C PHE A 389 -29.49 24.18 30.67
N ILE A 390 -30.10 25.05 31.48
CA ILE A 390 -30.25 24.84 32.93
C ILE A 390 -31.13 23.61 33.22
N SER A 391 -32.19 23.39 32.44
CA SER A 391 -33.05 22.21 32.61
C SER A 391 -32.31 20.90 32.30
N LEU A 392 -31.43 20.91 31.29
CA LEU A 392 -30.55 19.78 30.95
C LEU A 392 -29.53 19.51 32.06
N ILE A 393 -28.92 20.55 32.62
CA ILE A 393 -28.00 20.41 33.77
C ILE A 393 -28.74 19.87 35.00
N ALA A 394 -29.94 20.37 35.28
CA ALA A 394 -30.75 19.89 36.41
C ALA A 394 -31.23 18.43 36.21
N TYR A 395 -31.59 18.06 34.98
CA TYR A 395 -31.90 16.68 34.61
C TYR A 395 -30.69 15.76 34.78
N TRP A 396 -29.52 16.22 34.33
CA TRP A 396 -28.25 15.50 34.48
C TRP A 396 -27.86 15.34 35.97
N TYR A 397 -28.05 16.37 36.80
CA TYR A 397 -27.81 16.29 38.24
C TYR A 397 -28.79 15.34 38.94
N ARG A 398 -30.08 15.36 38.57
CA ARG A 398 -31.10 14.47 39.12
C ARG A 398 -30.91 13.01 38.74
N THR A 399 -30.38 12.74 37.55
CA THR A 399 -30.08 11.37 37.10
C THR A 399 -28.83 10.82 37.79
N ARG A 400 -27.82 11.66 38.05
CA ARG A 400 -26.57 11.25 38.72
C ARG A 400 -26.70 11.07 40.24
N HIS A 401 -27.59 11.82 40.91
CA HIS A 401 -27.81 11.75 42.36
C HIS A 401 -29.13 11.08 42.76
N ARG A 402 -29.55 10.00 42.09
CA ARG A 402 -30.54 9.08 42.70
C ARG A 402 -29.88 8.32 43.86
N PRO A 403 -30.30 8.50 45.13
CA PRO A 403 -29.76 7.72 46.23
C PRO A 403 -30.12 6.24 46.03
N LYS A 404 -29.10 5.37 46.01
CA LYS A 404 -29.27 3.91 46.01
C LYS A 404 -30.16 3.52 47.20
N ARG A 405 -31.41 3.17 46.92
CA ARG A 405 -32.37 2.67 47.91
C ARG A 405 -31.75 1.44 48.58
N ARG A 406 -31.38 1.55 49.86
CA ARG A 406 -30.92 0.43 50.70
C ARG A 406 -31.95 -0.70 50.58
N ARG A 407 -31.54 -1.82 49.99
CA ARG A 407 -32.35 -3.04 49.92
C ARG A 407 -32.44 -3.60 51.34
N ASN A 408 -33.55 -3.34 52.02
CA ASN A 408 -33.80 -3.87 53.38
C ASN A 408 -33.69 -5.40 53.38
N LYS A 409 -32.77 -5.92 54.20
CA LYS A 409 -32.58 -7.34 54.53
C LYS A 409 -33.75 -7.93 55.36
N PHE A 410 -34.99 -7.58 55.05
CA PHE A 410 -36.18 -8.10 55.75
C PHE A 410 -37.02 -9.09 54.92
N ARG A 411 -36.67 -9.32 53.64
CA ARG A 411 -37.36 -10.29 52.77
C ARG A 411 -36.77 -11.71 52.74
N LYS A 412 -35.63 -11.95 53.41
CA LYS A 412 -35.03 -13.30 53.55
C LYS A 412 -35.37 -14.02 54.86
N VAL A 413 -35.91 -13.34 55.87
CA VAL A 413 -36.32 -13.97 57.13
C VAL A 413 -37.76 -14.51 57.05
N MET A 414 -38.67 -13.85 56.31
CA MET A 414 -40.04 -14.37 56.10
C MET A 414 -40.15 -15.50 55.06
N ALA A 415 -39.11 -15.70 54.23
CA ALA A 415 -39.07 -16.81 53.27
C ALA A 415 -38.49 -18.11 53.89
N ALA A 416 -37.77 -18.03 55.02
CA ALA A 416 -37.24 -19.18 55.74
C ALA A 416 -38.19 -19.74 56.81
N ILE A 417 -39.21 -18.97 57.20
CA ILE A 417 -40.25 -19.39 58.16
C ILE A 417 -41.43 -20.08 57.45
N ASN A 418 -41.75 -19.71 56.21
CA ASN A 418 -42.86 -20.30 55.45
C ASN A 418 -42.50 -21.58 54.64
N SER A 419 -41.23 -21.99 54.58
CA SER A 419 -40.81 -23.25 53.94
C SER A 419 -40.60 -24.41 54.93
N ARG A 420 -40.85 -24.21 56.23
CA ARG A 420 -40.82 -25.26 57.27
C ARG A 420 -42.21 -25.71 57.74
N LEU A 421 -43.29 -25.25 57.08
CA LEU A 421 -44.69 -25.58 57.41
C LEU A 421 -45.48 -26.24 56.27
N ALA A 422 -44.82 -26.69 55.20
CA ALA A 422 -45.48 -27.34 54.05
C ALA A 422 -44.97 -28.78 53.79
N HIS A 423 -44.37 -29.42 54.79
CA HIS A 423 -44.19 -30.88 54.84
C HIS A 423 -44.50 -31.38 56.26
N VAL A 424 -45.79 -31.39 56.59
CA VAL A 424 -46.48 -32.39 57.40
C VAL A 424 -47.82 -32.65 56.74
#